data_AF-A0AAD9PKZ1-F1
#
_entry.id   AF-A0AAD9PKZ1-F1
#
_cell.length_a   1.000
_cell.length_b   1.000
_cell.length_c   1.000
_cell.angle_alpha   90.00
_cell.angle_beta   90.00
_cell.angle_gamma   90.00
#
_symmetry.space_group_name_H-M   'P 1'
#
loop_
_entity.id
_entity.type
_entity.pdbx_description
1 polymer ?
#
loop_
_entity_poly.entity_id
_entity_poly.type
_entity_poly.pdbx_seq_one_letter_code
_entity_poly.pdbx_strand_id
1 'polypeptide(L)'
;MVDSTGSKDSKSDLNSELSLEQIAARKDEVVRFLEKRSLSLLSFTYTHNPDRAIEINRTLEHDMNLILLNAHKKLAYYRLYGDASSVIHLKQCEKLVEEAEDCYARFQNVKRLNPNPTTTAIVHVFGIEDLCTRSRQSQSDIESVNNAYETILESCKRLLDNCLHIRKMLSNLRERSRVIFYKQAQVASLIDEVAIFKGLCVSDKVAENLHSACLGQIASEFMSDVWASKIKDCRDNLEVLKSDAQLFYKSRGTSAENDGIMSLEQKNIIKNEISKNTTSILQLSRGANSIKQQLSKHRQL
;
A
#
# COMPACT_ATOMS: atom_id res chain seq x y z
N MET A 1 -28.11 -53.23 -27.86
CA MET A 1 -28.11 -54.22 -26.76
C MET A 1 -27.79 -53.44 -25.49
N VAL A 2 -28.73 -52.67 -24.93
CA VAL A 2 -29.88 -53.08 -24.09
C VAL A 2 -29.45 -53.93 -22.89
N ASP A 3 -29.25 -53.20 -21.79
CA ASP A 3 -29.73 -53.38 -20.41
C ASP A 3 -29.28 -54.54 -19.50
N SER A 4 -28.58 -54.11 -18.45
CA SER A 4 -29.01 -54.09 -17.04
C SER A 4 -29.43 -55.39 -16.34
N THR A 5 -28.69 -55.75 -15.28
CA THR A 5 -29.14 -56.06 -13.90
C THR A 5 -27.88 -56.15 -13.03
N GLY A 6 -27.76 -55.68 -11.79
CA GLY A 6 -28.71 -55.09 -10.87
C GLY A 6 -27.95 -54.46 -9.68
N SER A 7 -28.62 -53.50 -9.07
CA SER A 7 -28.30 -52.82 -7.81
C SER A 7 -28.25 -53.79 -6.62
N LYS A 8 -27.35 -53.52 -5.66
CA LYS A 8 -27.71 -53.37 -4.23
C LYS A 8 -26.57 -52.78 -3.39
N ASP A 9 -26.89 -51.65 -2.77
CA ASP A 9 -26.21 -51.05 -1.63
C ASP A 9 -25.94 -52.06 -0.50
N SER A 10 -24.82 -51.93 0.20
CA SER A 10 -24.78 -51.42 1.59
C SER A 10 -23.49 -51.79 2.36
N LYS A 11 -22.78 -50.75 2.82
CA LYS A 11 -22.04 -50.63 4.09
C LYS A 11 -21.21 -51.84 4.57
N SER A 12 -19.88 -51.70 4.56
CA SER A 12 -19.05 -51.45 5.76
C SER A 12 -17.57 -51.85 5.55
N ASP A 13 -16.84 -51.10 4.71
CA ASP A 13 -15.36 -51.19 4.71
C ASP A 13 -14.78 -50.29 5.81
N LEU A 14 -15.10 -50.63 7.06
CA LEU A 14 -14.40 -50.20 8.27
C LEU A 14 -13.51 -51.38 8.69
N ASN A 15 -12.38 -51.54 8.00
CA ASN A 15 -11.17 -52.24 8.44
C ASN A 15 -10.29 -52.52 7.20
N SER A 16 -9.72 -51.48 6.60
CA SER A 16 -8.45 -51.67 5.92
C SER A 16 -7.40 -51.89 7.01
N GLU A 17 -7.16 -53.16 7.32
CA GLU A 17 -6.09 -53.60 8.19
C GLU A 17 -4.78 -52.95 7.73
N LEU A 18 -4.35 -51.91 8.45
CA LEU A 18 -3.03 -51.31 8.30
C LEU A 18 -2.02 -52.45 8.44
N SER A 19 -1.23 -52.70 7.39
CA SER A 19 -0.29 -53.80 7.41
C SER A 19 0.67 -53.63 8.59
N LEU A 20 1.06 -54.74 9.22
CA LEU A 20 2.02 -54.72 10.33
C LEU A 20 3.31 -53.98 9.96
N GLU A 21 3.69 -53.98 8.69
CA GLU A 21 4.82 -53.21 8.14
C GLU A 21 4.56 -51.71 8.10
N GLN A 22 3.34 -51.25 7.77
CA GLN A 22 2.98 -49.84 7.84
C GLN A 22 2.91 -49.35 9.29
N ILE A 23 2.42 -50.18 10.21
CA ILE A 23 2.41 -49.87 11.64
C ILE A 23 3.84 -49.85 12.19
N ALA A 24 4.68 -50.81 11.79
CA ALA A 24 6.09 -50.86 12.19
C ALA A 24 6.88 -49.68 11.60
N ALA A 25 6.66 -49.31 10.34
CA ALA A 25 7.30 -48.16 9.72
C ALA A 25 6.88 -46.86 10.38
N ARG A 26 5.59 -46.68 10.67
CA ARG A 26 5.07 -45.48 11.36
C ARG A 26 5.49 -45.42 12.82
N LYS A 27 5.58 -46.58 13.49
CA LYS A 27 6.17 -46.70 14.82
C LYS A 27 7.66 -46.38 14.77
N ASP A 28 8.44 -46.90 13.82
CA ASP A 28 9.87 -46.63 13.68
C ASP A 28 10.12 -45.18 13.27
N GLU A 29 9.22 -44.55 12.52
CA GLU A 29 9.28 -43.14 12.18
C GLU A 29 8.97 -42.27 13.41
N VAL A 30 7.96 -42.63 14.21
CA VAL A 30 7.63 -41.98 15.49
C VAL A 30 8.71 -42.24 16.53
N VAL A 31 9.28 -43.44 16.59
CA VAL A 31 10.36 -43.82 17.50
C VAL A 31 11.66 -43.12 17.08
N ARG A 32 12.01 -43.07 15.78
CA ARG A 32 13.13 -42.24 15.31
C ARG A 32 12.89 -40.75 15.53
N PHE A 33 11.65 -40.27 15.41
CA PHE A 33 11.27 -38.89 15.74
C PHE A 33 11.41 -38.59 17.23
N LEU A 34 11.09 -39.56 18.11
CA LEU A 34 11.22 -39.46 19.56
C LEU A 34 12.67 -39.72 20.05
N GLU A 35 13.44 -40.56 19.36
CA GLU A 35 14.82 -40.94 19.72
C GLU A 35 15.87 -39.96 19.18
N LYS A 36 15.64 -39.31 18.02
CA LYS A 36 16.54 -38.26 17.51
C LYS A 36 16.44 -36.93 18.25
N ARG A 37 15.36 -36.69 19.00
CA ARG A 37 15.22 -35.44 19.75
C ARG A 37 15.60 -35.62 21.21
N SER A 38 16.83 -35.26 21.53
CA SER A 38 17.03 -34.44 22.72
C SER A 38 16.26 -33.12 22.47
N LEU A 39 15.04 -33.04 23.00
CA LEU A 39 14.13 -31.90 22.83
C LEU A 39 14.74 -30.66 23.50
N SER A 40 15.54 -29.88 22.77
CA SER A 40 15.71 -28.45 23.07
C SER A 40 14.85 -27.64 22.10
N LEU A 41 13.52 -27.81 22.21
CA LEU A 41 12.59 -26.86 21.60
C LEU A 41 12.93 -25.48 22.17
N LEU A 42 13.44 -24.59 21.32
CA LEU A 42 13.91 -23.28 21.74
C LEU A 42 12.71 -22.33 21.89
N SER A 43 11.86 -22.29 20.87
CA SER A 43 10.66 -21.44 20.84
C SER A 43 9.70 -21.85 19.73
N PHE A 44 8.50 -21.25 19.76
CA PHE A 44 7.62 -21.15 18.60
C PHE A 44 7.75 -19.75 18.00
N THR A 45 7.71 -19.68 16.67
CA THR A 45 7.78 -18.44 15.89
C THR A 45 6.64 -18.39 14.89
N TYR A 46 6.48 -17.25 14.23
CA TYR A 46 5.47 -17.03 13.22
C TYR A 46 6.09 -16.97 11.83
N THR A 47 5.46 -17.60 10.86
CA THR A 47 5.78 -17.40 9.45
C THR A 47 4.53 -16.97 8.70
N HIS A 48 4.69 -16.02 7.77
CA HIS A 48 3.58 -15.57 6.95
C HIS A 48 3.41 -16.53 5.77
N ASN A 49 2.27 -17.22 5.73
CA ASN A 49 1.94 -18.13 4.63
C ASN A 49 0.40 -18.21 4.49
N PRO A 50 -0.22 -17.36 3.67
CA PRO A 50 -1.67 -17.29 3.57
C PRO A 50 -2.31 -18.56 3.01
N ASP A 51 -1.59 -19.32 2.17
CA ASP A 51 -2.18 -20.45 1.45
C ASP A 51 -2.28 -21.71 2.31
N ARG A 52 -1.39 -21.88 3.31
CA ARG A 52 -1.31 -23.09 4.12
C ARG A 52 -1.33 -22.86 5.64
N ALA A 53 -1.43 -21.60 6.11
CA ALA A 53 -1.39 -21.31 7.54
C ALA A 53 -2.44 -22.06 8.36
N ILE A 54 -3.67 -22.16 7.86
CA ILE A 54 -4.76 -22.86 8.56
C ILE A 54 -4.45 -24.36 8.70
N GLU A 55 -3.97 -24.99 7.64
CA GLU A 55 -3.63 -26.41 7.63
C GLU A 55 -2.43 -26.69 8.55
N ILE A 56 -1.36 -25.90 8.44
CA ILE A 56 -0.17 -26.02 9.28
C ILE A 56 -0.51 -25.84 10.76
N ASN A 57 -1.32 -24.84 11.11
CA ASN A 57 -1.75 -24.60 12.49
C ASN A 57 -2.59 -25.76 13.04
N ARG A 58 -3.48 -26.35 12.22
CA ARG A 58 -4.30 -27.51 12.61
C ARG A 58 -3.45 -28.75 12.83
N THR A 59 -2.52 -29.04 11.91
CA THR A 59 -1.63 -30.19 12.03
C THR A 59 -0.74 -30.06 13.25
N LEU A 60 -0.15 -28.88 13.48
CA LEU A 60 0.67 -28.64 14.67
C LEU A 60 -0.13 -28.79 15.96
N GLU A 61 -1.37 -28.30 16.01
CA GLU A 61 -2.25 -28.48 17.16
C GLU A 61 -2.56 -29.97 17.40
N HIS A 62 -2.83 -30.73 16.34
CA HIS A 62 -3.06 -32.17 16.43
C HIS A 62 -1.83 -32.91 16.98
N ASP A 63 -0.65 -32.59 16.47
CA ASP A 63 0.62 -33.19 16.89
C ASP A 63 0.93 -32.88 18.37
N MET A 64 0.72 -31.62 18.80
CA MET A 64 0.91 -31.22 20.20
C MET A 64 -0.04 -31.97 21.14
N ASN A 65 -1.31 -32.12 20.75
CA ASN A 65 -2.30 -32.88 21.53
C ASN A 65 -1.91 -34.37 21.62
N LEU A 66 -1.43 -34.97 20.53
CA LEU A 66 -0.97 -36.36 20.50
C LEU A 66 0.26 -36.60 21.38
N ILE A 67 1.24 -35.69 21.35
CA ILE A 67 2.44 -35.78 22.18
C ILE A 67 2.06 -35.75 23.67
N LEU A 68 1.23 -34.79 24.07
CA LEU A 68 0.74 -34.66 25.44
C LEU A 68 -0.01 -35.93 25.88
N LEU A 69 -0.95 -36.40 25.06
CA LEU A 69 -1.74 -37.60 25.35
C LEU A 69 -0.85 -38.86 25.48
N ASN A 70 0.12 -39.03 24.60
CA ASN A 70 1.01 -40.18 24.62
C ASN A 70 1.96 -40.17 25.84
N ALA A 71 2.45 -38.99 26.23
CA ALA A 71 3.25 -38.84 27.44
C ALA A 71 2.45 -39.25 28.69
N HIS A 72 1.22 -38.76 28.84
CA HIS A 72 0.35 -39.15 29.96
C HIS A 72 -0.05 -40.62 29.93
N LYS A 73 -0.36 -41.20 28.76
CA LYS A 73 -0.66 -42.63 28.63
C LYS A 73 0.52 -43.49 29.07
N LYS A 74 1.74 -43.12 28.67
CA LYS A 74 2.96 -43.83 29.05
C LYS A 74 3.20 -43.75 30.56
N LEU A 75 3.04 -42.56 31.16
CA LEU A 75 3.13 -42.40 32.62
C LEU A 75 2.06 -43.22 33.36
N ALA A 76 0.81 -43.19 32.91
CA ALA A 76 -0.28 -43.95 33.51
C ALA A 76 -0.03 -45.47 33.42
N TYR A 77 0.49 -45.95 32.30
CA TYR A 77 0.86 -47.35 32.12
C TYR A 77 1.93 -47.80 33.13
N TYR A 78 3.02 -47.04 33.28
CA TYR A 78 4.06 -47.38 34.25
C TYR A 78 3.60 -47.23 35.72
N ARG A 79 2.63 -46.35 36.01
CA ARG A 79 2.03 -46.25 37.36
C ARG A 79 1.12 -47.43 37.71
N LEU A 80 0.40 -47.98 36.74
CA LEU A 80 -0.57 -49.05 36.95
C LEU A 80 0.01 -50.46 36.81
N TYR A 81 1.00 -50.62 35.94
CA TYR A 81 1.54 -51.93 35.54
C TYR A 81 3.07 -52.03 35.68
N GLY A 82 3.74 -51.03 36.27
CA GLY A 82 5.19 -51.04 36.44
C GLY A 82 5.65 -51.92 37.61
N ASP A 83 6.63 -52.78 37.37
CA ASP A 83 7.29 -53.59 38.40
C ASP A 83 8.21 -52.75 39.31
N ALA A 84 8.54 -53.24 40.50
CA ALA A 84 9.40 -52.56 41.47
C ALA A 84 10.81 -52.19 40.95
N SER A 85 11.28 -52.83 39.86
CA SER A 85 12.53 -52.52 39.16
C SER A 85 12.43 -51.32 38.21
N SER A 86 11.25 -50.75 37.99
CA SER A 86 10.97 -49.72 36.98
C SER A 86 11.02 -48.26 37.50
N VAL A 87 11.50 -48.02 38.73
CA VAL A 87 11.54 -46.68 39.35
C VAL A 87 12.30 -45.64 38.51
N ILE A 88 13.36 -46.04 37.81
CA ILE A 88 14.13 -45.16 36.91
C ILE A 88 13.29 -44.76 35.70
N HIS A 89 12.54 -45.69 35.11
CA HIS A 89 11.67 -45.43 33.98
C HIS A 89 10.44 -44.61 34.36
N LEU A 90 9.93 -44.77 35.59
CA LEU A 90 8.87 -43.93 36.12
C LEU A 90 9.31 -42.47 36.20
N LYS A 91 10.48 -42.18 36.79
CA LYS A 91 11.05 -40.83 36.87
C LYS A 91 11.31 -40.22 35.48
N GLN A 92 11.76 -41.02 34.53
CA GLN A 92 11.92 -40.58 33.13
C GLN A 92 10.57 -40.24 32.49
N CYS A 93 9.52 -41.02 32.74
CA CYS A 93 8.18 -40.73 32.23
C CYS A 93 7.57 -39.49 32.87
N GLU A 94 7.82 -39.24 34.17
CA GLU A 94 7.39 -38.02 34.86
C GLU A 94 8.04 -36.79 34.25
N LYS A 95 9.36 -36.84 34.02
CA LYS A 95 10.09 -35.76 33.35
C LYS A 95 9.59 -35.50 31.92
N LEU A 96 9.28 -36.56 31.17
CA LEU A 96 8.73 -36.43 29.82
C LEU A 96 7.33 -35.79 29.81
N VAL A 97 6.50 -36.06 30.82
CA VAL A 97 5.19 -35.41 30.96
C VAL A 97 5.36 -33.94 31.28
N GLU A 98 6.23 -33.58 32.22
CA GLU A 98 6.53 -32.18 32.57
C GLU A 98 7.03 -31.39 31.35
N GLU A 99 7.96 -31.95 30.57
CA GLU A 99 8.45 -31.33 29.33
C GLU A 99 7.35 -31.18 28.26
N ALA A 100 6.44 -32.16 28.16
CA ALA A 100 5.31 -32.12 27.23
C ALA A 100 4.25 -31.07 27.64
N GLU A 101 3.93 -30.97 28.92
CA GLU A 101 3.03 -29.96 29.48
C GLU A 101 3.58 -28.55 29.27
N ASP A 102 4.87 -28.33 29.55
CA ASP A 102 5.56 -27.06 29.32
C ASP A 102 5.55 -26.65 27.84
N CYS A 103 5.85 -27.59 26.94
CA CYS A 103 5.79 -27.38 25.51
C CYS A 103 4.37 -26.99 25.05
N TYR A 104 3.36 -27.70 25.55
CA TYR A 104 1.96 -27.44 25.24
C TYR A 104 1.51 -26.07 25.75
N ALA A 105 1.92 -25.68 26.97
CA ALA A 105 1.63 -24.37 27.53
C ALA A 105 2.24 -23.23 26.68
N ARG A 106 3.49 -23.41 26.20
CA ARG A 106 4.12 -22.45 25.27
C ARG A 106 3.37 -22.36 23.94
N PHE A 107 2.94 -23.49 23.37
CA PHE A 107 2.14 -23.53 22.15
C PHE A 107 0.81 -22.79 22.33
N GLN A 108 0.07 -23.05 23.41
CA GLN A 108 -1.20 -22.39 23.72
C GLN A 108 -1.03 -20.87 23.86
N ASN A 109 0.06 -20.43 24.50
CA ASN A 109 0.38 -19.00 24.60
C ASN A 109 0.62 -18.36 23.23
N VAL A 110 1.39 -19.00 22.36
CA VAL A 110 1.66 -18.49 21.00
C VAL A 110 0.42 -18.53 20.11
N LYS A 111 -0.45 -19.53 20.28
CA LYS A 111 -1.76 -19.59 19.62
C LYS A 111 -2.66 -18.44 20.05
N ARG A 112 -2.74 -18.15 21.35
CA ARG A 112 -3.53 -17.02 21.89
C ARG A 112 -3.02 -15.67 21.40
N LEU A 113 -1.71 -15.52 21.24
CA LEU A 113 -1.05 -14.30 20.81
C LEU A 113 -0.96 -14.15 19.28
N ASN A 114 -1.43 -15.13 18.50
CA ASN A 114 -1.35 -15.08 17.05
C ASN A 114 -2.26 -13.94 16.52
N PRO A 115 -1.69 -12.90 15.87
CA PRO A 115 -2.47 -11.75 15.42
C PRO A 115 -3.45 -12.11 14.28
N ASN A 116 -3.15 -13.13 13.47
CA ASN A 116 -4.00 -13.59 12.36
C ASN A 116 -3.79 -15.08 12.06
N PRO A 117 -4.62 -15.98 12.61
CA PRO A 117 -4.47 -17.43 12.44
C PRO A 117 -4.78 -17.94 11.03
N THR A 118 -5.39 -17.12 10.18
CA THR A 118 -5.69 -17.44 8.77
C THR A 118 -4.52 -17.20 7.84
N THR A 119 -3.61 -16.28 8.19
CA THR A 119 -2.49 -15.87 7.33
C THR A 119 -1.12 -16.16 7.92
N THR A 120 -1.08 -16.50 9.21
CA THR A 120 0.16 -16.69 9.97
C THR A 120 0.22 -18.11 10.52
N ALA A 121 1.22 -18.86 10.08
CA ALA A 121 1.51 -20.20 10.56
C ALA A 121 2.41 -20.14 11.81
N ILE A 122 2.09 -20.95 12.81
CA ILE A 122 2.95 -21.18 13.97
C ILE A 122 3.96 -22.24 13.58
N VAL A 123 5.25 -21.95 13.77
CA VAL A 123 6.33 -22.85 13.41
C VAL A 123 7.27 -23.03 14.58
N HIS A 124 7.62 -24.28 14.87
CA HIS A 124 8.58 -24.64 15.90
C HIS A 124 10.02 -24.32 15.47
N VAL A 125 10.87 -23.98 16.43
CA VAL A 125 12.31 -23.78 16.22
C VAL A 125 13.08 -24.75 17.11
N PHE A 126 13.89 -25.62 16.49
CA PHE A 126 14.68 -26.61 17.20
C PHE A 126 16.15 -26.22 17.28
N GLY A 127 16.62 -25.95 18.50
CA GLY A 127 18.00 -25.57 18.75
C GLY A 127 18.42 -24.26 18.06
N ILE A 128 19.72 -23.99 18.14
CA ILE A 128 20.32 -22.75 17.63
C ILE A 128 20.49 -22.79 16.11
N GLU A 129 20.73 -23.97 15.53
CA GLU A 129 20.93 -24.13 14.08
C GLU A 129 19.69 -23.76 13.26
N ASP A 130 18.51 -24.24 13.66
CA ASP A 130 17.24 -23.89 12.99
C ASP A 130 16.86 -22.42 13.20
N LEU A 131 17.25 -21.83 14.33
CA LEU A 131 17.11 -20.39 14.53
C LEU A 131 18.01 -19.62 13.56
N CYS A 132 19.26 -20.04 13.38
CA CYS A 132 20.20 -19.41 12.46
C CYS A 132 19.74 -19.53 11.00
N THR A 133 19.22 -20.67 10.55
CA THR A 133 18.69 -20.82 9.19
C THR A 133 17.49 -19.91 8.95
N ARG A 134 16.55 -19.84 9.90
CA ARG A 134 15.39 -18.94 9.82
C ARG A 134 15.77 -17.47 9.85
N SER A 135 16.76 -17.11 10.66
CA SER A 135 17.29 -15.74 10.71
C SER A 135 17.91 -15.36 9.36
N ARG A 136 18.69 -16.25 8.74
CA ARG A 136 19.23 -16.04 7.38
C ARG A 136 18.14 -15.93 6.33
N GLN A 137 17.09 -16.76 6.41
CA GLN A 137 15.96 -16.66 5.49
C GLN A 137 15.25 -15.31 5.63
N SER A 138 14.95 -14.89 6.86
CA SER A 138 14.32 -13.59 7.11
C SER A 138 15.20 -12.43 6.62
N GLN A 139 16.52 -12.54 6.75
CA GLN A 139 17.44 -11.55 6.21
C GLN A 139 17.36 -11.49 4.67
N SER A 140 17.38 -12.65 4.01
CA SER A 140 17.22 -12.73 2.55
C SER A 140 15.87 -12.15 2.08
N ASP A 141 14.79 -12.37 2.83
CA ASP A 141 13.47 -11.84 2.51
C ASP A 141 13.45 -10.31 2.67
N ILE A 142 14.10 -9.77 3.69
CA ILE A 142 14.26 -8.32 3.90
C ILE A 142 15.08 -7.70 2.75
N GLU A 143 16.17 -8.34 2.33
CA GLU A 143 16.99 -7.89 1.20
C GLU A 143 16.17 -7.86 -0.11
N SER A 144 15.37 -8.89 -0.36
CA SER A 144 14.44 -8.95 -1.50
C SER A 144 13.42 -7.80 -1.48
N VAL A 145 12.80 -7.57 -0.32
CA VAL A 145 11.85 -6.46 -0.12
C VAL A 145 12.54 -5.10 -0.33
N ASN A 146 13.77 -4.92 0.16
CA ASN A 146 14.53 -3.69 -0.02
C ASN A 146 14.84 -3.43 -1.50
N ASN A 147 15.24 -4.45 -2.25
CA ASN A 147 15.46 -4.35 -3.70
C ASN A 147 14.16 -3.98 -4.45
N ALA A 148 13.03 -4.53 -4.03
CA ALA A 148 11.73 -4.15 -4.58
C ALA A 148 11.38 -2.69 -4.27
N TYR A 149 11.64 -2.21 -3.05
CA TYR A 149 11.47 -0.80 -2.68
C TYR A 149 12.36 0.13 -3.51
N GLU A 150 13.62 -0.21 -3.72
CA GLU A 150 14.54 0.57 -4.56
C GLU A 150 14.03 0.67 -6.01
N THR A 151 13.51 -0.43 -6.54
CA THR A 151 12.91 -0.47 -7.90
C THR A 151 11.68 0.43 -7.99
N ILE A 152 10.82 0.43 -6.98
CA ILE A 152 9.65 1.30 -6.91
C ILE A 152 10.09 2.76 -6.80
N LEU A 153 11.07 3.07 -5.96
CA LEU A 153 11.60 4.41 -5.77
C LEU A 153 12.20 4.98 -7.07
N GLU A 154 12.95 4.16 -7.80
CA GLU A 154 13.48 4.52 -9.13
C GLU A 154 12.35 4.75 -10.14
N SER A 155 11.31 3.92 -10.12
CA SER A 155 10.12 4.10 -10.96
C SER A 155 9.38 5.41 -10.63
N CYS A 156 9.27 5.77 -9.35
CA CYS A 156 8.68 7.03 -8.91
C CYS A 156 9.51 8.25 -9.36
N LYS A 157 10.85 8.17 -9.32
CA LYS A 157 11.72 9.23 -9.84
C LYS A 157 11.51 9.44 -11.34
N ARG A 158 11.52 8.35 -12.12
CA ARG A 158 11.25 8.40 -13.57
C ARG A 158 9.87 8.98 -13.88
N LEU A 159 8.85 8.60 -13.10
CA LEU A 159 7.52 9.16 -13.26
C LEU A 159 7.49 10.67 -12.98
N LEU A 160 8.19 11.12 -11.94
CA LEU A 160 8.31 12.54 -11.62
C LEU A 160 9.00 13.32 -12.75
N ASP A 161 10.10 12.80 -13.29
CA ASP A 161 10.81 13.41 -14.41
C ASP A 161 9.94 13.48 -15.66
N ASN A 162 9.18 12.42 -15.95
CA ASN A 162 8.19 12.40 -17.03
C ASN A 162 7.09 13.44 -16.80
N CYS A 163 6.59 13.59 -15.58
CA CYS A 163 5.60 14.63 -15.25
C CYS A 163 6.15 16.04 -15.47
N LEU A 164 7.40 16.30 -15.11
CA LEU A 164 8.06 17.59 -15.35
C LEU A 164 8.24 17.85 -16.85
N HIS A 165 8.67 16.83 -17.60
CA HIS A 165 8.79 16.90 -19.05
C HIS A 165 7.44 17.22 -19.72
N ILE A 166 6.38 16.50 -19.36
CA ILE A 166 5.02 16.73 -19.88
C ILE A 166 4.56 18.15 -19.53
N ARG A 167 4.82 18.64 -18.31
CA ARG A 167 4.46 20.01 -17.92
C ARG A 167 5.15 21.05 -18.82
N LYS A 168 6.44 20.84 -19.14
CA LYS A 168 7.18 21.71 -20.07
C LYS A 168 6.59 21.64 -21.48
N MET A 169 6.29 20.44 -21.97
CA MET A 169 5.62 20.25 -23.26
C MET A 169 4.26 20.94 -23.33
N LEU A 170 3.43 20.81 -22.29
CA LEU A 170 2.13 21.47 -22.21
C LEU A 170 2.27 22.99 -22.22
N SER A 171 3.25 23.54 -21.50
CA SER A 171 3.52 24.99 -21.54
C SER A 171 3.92 25.44 -22.93
N ASN A 172 4.79 24.68 -23.61
CA ASN A 172 5.22 24.98 -24.97
C ASN A 172 4.05 24.89 -25.96
N LEU A 173 3.20 23.86 -25.83
CA LEU A 173 2.01 23.70 -26.66
C LEU A 173 1.01 24.83 -26.44
N ARG A 174 0.81 25.27 -25.19
CA ARG A 174 -0.03 26.41 -24.86
C ARG A 174 0.47 27.69 -25.53
N GLU A 175 1.77 27.94 -25.50
CA GLU A 175 2.35 29.12 -26.13
C GLU A 175 2.27 29.07 -27.66
N ARG A 176 2.61 27.92 -28.25
CA ARG A 176 2.44 27.70 -29.70
C ARG A 176 0.99 27.86 -30.13
N SER A 177 0.05 27.33 -29.34
CA SER A 177 -1.38 27.45 -29.60
C SER A 177 -1.81 28.92 -29.60
N ARG A 178 -1.36 29.74 -28.64
CA ARG A 178 -1.64 31.19 -28.63
C ARG A 178 -1.14 31.88 -29.90
N VAL A 179 0.09 31.59 -30.32
CA VAL A 179 0.66 32.18 -31.55
C VAL A 179 -0.12 31.74 -32.78
N ILE A 180 -0.52 30.46 -32.86
CA ILE A 180 -1.33 29.95 -33.98
C ILE A 180 -2.69 30.62 -33.99
N PHE A 181 -3.39 30.73 -32.85
CA PHE A 181 -4.67 31.42 -32.76
C PHE A 181 -4.57 32.88 -33.20
N TYR A 182 -3.51 33.59 -32.78
CA TYR A 182 -3.26 34.96 -33.22
C TYR A 182 -3.07 35.06 -34.74
N LYS A 183 -2.22 34.20 -35.32
CA LYS A 183 -2.00 34.15 -36.78
C LYS A 183 -3.26 33.77 -37.54
N GLN A 184 -4.05 32.84 -37.01
CA GLN A 184 -5.31 32.42 -37.62
C GLN A 184 -6.31 33.58 -37.65
N ALA A 185 -6.42 34.35 -36.57
CA ALA A 185 -7.26 35.56 -36.54
C ALA A 185 -6.78 36.60 -37.56
N GLN A 186 -5.47 36.83 -37.68
CA GLN A 186 -4.91 37.73 -38.70
C GLN A 186 -5.21 37.27 -40.13
N VAL A 187 -5.00 35.98 -40.42
CA VAL A 187 -5.27 35.44 -41.76
C VAL A 187 -6.76 35.51 -42.09
N ALA A 188 -7.64 35.23 -41.14
CA ALA A 188 -9.08 35.39 -41.32
C ALA A 188 -9.45 36.85 -41.65
N SER A 189 -8.93 37.82 -40.89
CA SER A 189 -9.13 39.25 -41.17
C SER A 189 -8.64 39.65 -42.56
N LEU A 190 -7.46 39.18 -42.97
CA LEU A 190 -6.91 39.46 -44.31
C LEU A 190 -7.75 38.83 -45.42
N ILE A 191 -8.29 37.63 -45.21
CA ILE A 191 -9.19 36.99 -46.17
C ILE A 191 -10.46 37.82 -46.34
N ASP A 192 -11.06 38.28 -45.24
CA ASP A 192 -12.26 39.12 -45.27
C ASP A 192 -11.99 40.45 -46.00
N GLU A 193 -10.88 41.12 -45.71
CA GLU A 193 -10.47 42.36 -46.38
C GLU A 193 -10.25 42.16 -47.89
N VAL A 194 -9.56 41.09 -48.30
CA VAL A 194 -9.32 40.78 -49.73
C VAL A 194 -10.61 40.39 -50.45
N ALA A 195 -11.51 39.66 -49.80
CA ALA A 195 -12.80 39.29 -50.36
C ALA A 195 -13.69 40.52 -50.60
N ILE A 196 -13.68 41.48 -49.68
CA ILE A 196 -14.34 42.78 -49.82
C ILE A 196 -13.69 43.59 -50.96
N PHE A 197 -12.36 43.69 -50.99
CA PHE A 197 -11.63 44.44 -52.02
C PHE A 197 -11.89 43.90 -53.44
N LYS A 198 -11.97 42.58 -53.60
CA LYS A 198 -12.29 41.93 -54.88
C LYS A 198 -13.77 41.97 -55.24
N GLY A 199 -14.64 42.49 -54.37
CA GLY A 199 -16.08 42.53 -54.57
C GLY A 199 -16.77 41.17 -54.53
N LEU A 200 -16.10 40.14 -53.96
CA LEU A 200 -16.65 38.79 -53.82
C LEU A 200 -17.60 38.67 -52.63
N CYS A 201 -17.45 39.55 -51.64
CA CYS A 201 -18.32 39.67 -50.46
C CYS A 201 -18.85 41.09 -50.31
N VAL A 202 -20.09 41.22 -49.83
CA VAL A 202 -20.72 42.51 -49.49
C VAL A 202 -20.60 42.71 -47.97
N SER A 203 -20.05 43.85 -47.55
CA SER A 203 -19.95 44.24 -46.14
C SER A 203 -21.34 44.33 -45.50
N ASP A 204 -21.59 43.58 -44.43
CA ASP A 204 -22.78 43.76 -43.61
C ASP A 204 -22.56 44.95 -42.65
N LYS A 205 -23.12 46.10 -43.03
CA LYS A 205 -23.01 47.34 -42.25
C LYS A 205 -23.55 47.20 -40.82
N VAL A 206 -24.52 46.32 -40.57
CA VAL A 206 -25.08 46.13 -39.22
C VAL A 206 -24.09 45.37 -38.35
N ALA A 207 -23.50 44.31 -38.87
CA ALA A 207 -22.49 43.52 -38.17
C ALA A 207 -21.20 44.33 -37.92
N GLU A 208 -20.74 45.13 -38.89
CA GLU A 208 -19.56 45.99 -38.75
C GLU A 208 -19.77 47.11 -37.72
N ASN A 209 -20.94 47.74 -37.70
CA ASN A 209 -21.29 48.74 -36.69
C ASN A 209 -21.35 48.14 -35.28
N LEU A 210 -21.86 46.91 -35.14
CA LEU A 210 -21.87 46.21 -33.85
C LEU A 210 -20.45 45.84 -33.40
N HIS A 211 -19.63 45.30 -34.31
CA HIS A 211 -18.26 44.89 -34.01
C HIS A 211 -17.39 46.10 -33.64
N SER A 212 -17.49 47.20 -34.38
CA SER A 212 -16.77 48.44 -34.08
C SER A 212 -17.22 49.09 -32.78
N ALA A 213 -18.52 49.06 -32.44
CA ALA A 213 -19.02 49.51 -31.14
C ALA A 213 -18.43 48.68 -29.99
N CYS A 214 -18.38 47.34 -30.13
CA CYS A 214 -17.76 46.46 -29.13
C CYS A 214 -16.26 46.74 -28.97
N LEU A 215 -15.51 46.88 -30.06
CA LEU A 215 -14.08 47.23 -30.00
C LEU A 215 -13.86 48.62 -29.39
N GLY A 216 -14.71 49.59 -29.73
CA GLY A 216 -14.67 50.94 -29.17
C GLY A 216 -14.93 50.98 -27.67
N GLN A 217 -15.88 50.17 -27.17
CA GLN A 217 -16.12 50.01 -25.75
C GLN A 217 -14.91 49.38 -25.04
N ILE A 218 -14.34 48.31 -25.60
CA ILE A 218 -13.15 47.67 -25.01
C ILE A 218 -11.97 48.64 -25.00
N ALA A 219 -11.76 49.40 -26.09
CA ALA A 219 -10.68 50.37 -26.19
C ALA A 219 -10.83 51.52 -25.17
N SER A 220 -12.05 51.99 -24.92
CA SER A 220 -12.31 53.04 -23.92
C SER A 220 -12.16 52.55 -22.48
N GLU A 221 -12.41 51.26 -22.22
CA GLU A 221 -12.14 50.63 -20.92
C GLU A 221 -10.63 50.35 -20.72
N PHE A 222 -9.89 50.08 -21.80
CA PHE A 222 -8.45 49.78 -21.81
C PHE A 222 -7.59 50.93 -22.38
N MET A 223 -7.88 52.17 -21.97
CA MET A 223 -7.06 53.32 -22.36
C MET A 223 -5.61 53.15 -21.89
N SER A 224 -4.68 53.18 -22.86
CA SER A 224 -3.27 52.82 -22.65
C SER A 224 -2.61 53.64 -21.55
N ASP A 225 -2.83 54.95 -21.51
CA ASP A 225 -2.20 55.86 -20.55
C ASP A 225 -2.64 55.61 -19.10
N VAL A 226 -3.95 55.35 -18.90
CA VAL A 226 -4.53 55.09 -17.58
C VAL A 226 -4.00 53.77 -17.01
N TRP A 227 -3.95 52.73 -17.85
CA TRP A 227 -3.44 51.43 -17.43
C TRP A 227 -1.92 51.43 -17.27
N ALA A 228 -1.18 52.13 -18.13
CA ALA A 228 0.26 52.30 -18.00
C ALA A 228 0.63 53.01 -16.68
N SER A 229 -0.10 54.07 -16.31
CA SER A 229 0.08 54.75 -15.02
C SER A 229 -0.22 53.80 -13.86
N LYS A 230 -1.37 53.11 -13.86
CA LYS A 230 -1.73 52.16 -12.79
C LYS A 230 -0.70 51.04 -12.63
N ILE A 231 -0.19 50.49 -13.73
CA ILE A 231 0.86 49.45 -13.71
C ILE A 231 2.15 50.01 -13.13
N LYS A 232 2.52 51.24 -13.51
CA LYS A 232 3.70 51.92 -12.98
C LYS A 232 3.57 52.19 -11.48
N ASP A 233 2.46 52.76 -11.03
CA ASP A 233 2.21 53.03 -9.61
C ASP A 233 2.26 51.73 -8.78
N CYS A 234 1.68 50.63 -9.29
CA CYS A 234 1.79 49.32 -8.67
C CYS A 234 3.23 48.81 -8.60
N ARG A 235 4.02 49.00 -9.67
CA ARG A 235 5.43 48.59 -9.70
C ARG A 235 6.24 49.38 -8.68
N ASP A 236 6.09 50.70 -8.67
CA ASP A 236 6.81 51.61 -7.78
C ASP A 236 6.47 51.29 -6.32
N ASN A 237 5.20 51.03 -6.00
CA ASN A 237 4.77 50.60 -4.65
C ASN A 237 5.36 49.24 -4.24
N LEU A 238 5.46 48.28 -5.16
CA LEU A 238 6.10 46.99 -4.89
C LEU A 238 7.60 47.12 -4.63
N GLU A 239 8.28 48.06 -5.31
CA GLU A 239 9.69 48.36 -5.07
C GLU A 239 9.93 49.02 -3.71
N VAL A 240 9.05 49.94 -3.29
CA VAL A 240 9.06 50.51 -1.95
C VAL A 240 8.87 49.42 -0.89
N LEU A 241 7.82 48.60 -1.03
CA LEU A 241 7.56 47.47 -0.10
C LEU A 241 8.73 46.49 -0.02
N LYS A 242 9.38 46.20 -1.15
CA LYS A 242 10.57 45.34 -1.19
C LYS A 242 11.73 45.98 -0.41
N SER A 243 11.94 47.28 -0.57
CA SER A 243 13.01 48.02 0.11
C SER A 243 12.76 48.08 1.61
N ASP A 244 11.51 48.35 2.02
CA ASP A 244 11.10 48.37 3.43
C ASP A 244 11.24 47.00 4.09
N ALA A 245 10.83 45.93 3.40
CA ALA A 245 11.02 44.57 3.88
C ALA A 245 12.50 44.24 4.06
N GLN A 246 13.35 44.59 3.10
CA GLN A 246 14.80 44.37 3.21
C GLN A 246 15.42 45.16 4.37
N LEU A 247 15.00 46.40 4.59
CA LEU A 247 15.45 47.21 5.73
C LEU A 247 14.99 46.59 7.05
N PHE A 248 13.73 46.14 7.14
CA PHE A 248 13.19 45.45 8.31
C PHE A 248 13.95 44.16 8.66
N TYR A 249 14.28 43.33 7.66
CA TYR A 249 15.05 42.11 7.90
C TYR A 249 16.54 42.36 8.20
N LYS A 250 17.14 43.40 7.62
CA LYS A 250 18.52 43.81 7.95
C LYS A 250 18.63 44.41 9.34
N SER A 251 17.66 45.22 9.78
CA SER A 251 17.66 45.85 11.10
C SER A 251 17.41 44.85 12.24
N ARG A 252 16.76 43.72 11.95
CA ARG A 252 16.48 42.66 12.93
C ARG A 252 17.67 41.73 13.21
N GLY A 253 18.81 41.93 12.54
CA GLY A 253 20.04 41.17 12.83
C GLY A 253 19.89 39.65 12.71
N THR A 254 18.91 39.16 11.95
CA THR A 254 18.80 37.73 11.66
C THR A 254 19.91 37.39 10.68
N SER A 255 21.05 36.97 11.22
CA SER A 255 21.94 36.05 10.52
C SER A 255 21.05 34.99 9.86
N ALA A 256 21.23 34.80 8.56
CA ALA A 256 20.46 33.87 7.75
C ALA A 256 20.73 32.39 8.10
N GLU A 257 21.30 32.11 9.28
CA GLU A 257 21.67 30.78 9.75
C GLU A 257 20.90 30.43 11.03
N ASN A 258 19.96 29.50 10.86
CA ASN A 258 19.72 28.39 11.79
C ASN A 258 18.81 28.53 13.02
N ASP A 259 17.73 29.30 12.97
CA ASP A 259 16.46 28.76 13.47
C ASP A 259 15.26 29.51 12.88
N GLY A 260 14.53 28.80 12.02
CA GLY A 260 13.35 29.36 11.38
C GLY A 260 12.31 29.77 12.41
N ILE A 261 11.53 30.81 12.10
CA ILE A 261 10.39 31.34 12.85
C ILE A 261 9.43 30.26 13.40
N MET A 262 9.49 29.04 12.86
CA MET A 262 8.79 27.85 13.36
C MET A 262 9.74 26.67 13.52
N SER A 263 9.49 25.86 14.54
CA SER A 263 10.15 24.57 14.75
C SER A 263 9.80 23.57 13.64
N LEU A 264 10.66 22.56 13.45
CA LEU A 264 10.43 21.49 12.45
C LEU A 264 9.13 20.72 12.72
N GLU A 265 8.77 20.54 13.99
CA GLU A 265 7.54 19.90 14.42
C GLU A 265 6.30 20.70 14.02
N GLN A 266 6.32 22.02 14.25
CA GLN A 266 5.25 22.93 13.80
C GLN A 266 5.11 22.91 12.28
N LYS A 267 6.22 22.88 11.53
CA LYS A 267 6.20 22.75 10.06
C LYS A 267 5.54 21.45 9.62
N ASN A 268 5.84 20.33 10.29
CA ASN A 268 5.25 19.03 9.97
C ASN A 268 3.75 18.98 10.29
N ILE A 269 3.32 19.55 11.41
CA ILE A 269 1.90 19.67 11.75
C ILE A 269 1.15 20.46 10.67
N ILE A 270 1.67 21.64 10.30
CA ILE A 270 1.05 22.47 9.25
C ILE A 270 1.04 21.74 7.91
N LYS A 271 2.13 21.08 7.53
CA LYS A 271 2.20 20.30 6.27
C LYS A 271 1.15 19.18 6.25
N ASN A 272 0.96 18.48 7.36
CA ASN A 272 -0.03 17.42 7.47
C ASN A 272 -1.46 17.97 7.37
N GLU A 273 -1.77 19.07 8.07
CA GLU A 273 -3.09 19.72 7.97
C GLU A 273 -3.36 20.28 6.58
N ILE A 274 -2.37 20.87 5.90
CA ILE A 274 -2.47 21.29 4.49
C ILE A 274 -2.79 20.08 3.60
N SER A 275 -2.12 18.94 3.79
CA SER A 275 -2.38 17.72 3.01
C SER A 275 -3.81 17.18 3.23
N LYS A 276 -4.28 17.16 4.48
CA LYS A 276 -5.66 16.77 4.81
C LYS A 276 -6.67 17.70 4.13
N ASN A 277 -6.51 19.02 4.32
CA ASN A 277 -7.40 20.02 3.74
C ASN A 277 -7.41 19.97 2.21
N THR A 278 -6.25 19.76 1.58
CA THR A 278 -6.16 19.60 0.12
C THR A 278 -6.99 18.40 -0.34
N THR A 279 -6.95 17.29 0.39
CA THR A 279 -7.73 16.09 0.08
C THR A 279 -9.24 16.36 0.19
N SER A 280 -9.66 17.01 1.27
CA SER A 280 -11.07 17.41 1.47
C SER A 280 -11.56 18.36 0.37
N ILE A 281 -10.75 19.36 -0.01
CA ILE A 281 -11.08 20.31 -1.09
C ILE A 281 -11.22 19.57 -2.42
N LEU A 282 -10.33 18.63 -2.73
CA LEU A 282 -10.42 17.84 -3.95
C LEU A 282 -11.67 16.95 -3.98
N GLN A 283 -12.07 16.36 -2.85
CA GLN A 283 -13.32 15.60 -2.74
C GLN A 283 -14.54 16.48 -2.96
N LEU A 284 -14.60 17.65 -2.31
CA LEU A 284 -15.69 18.62 -2.49
C LEU A 284 -15.76 19.13 -3.94
N SER A 285 -14.62 19.44 -4.56
CA SER A 285 -14.55 19.86 -5.95
C SER A 285 -15.08 18.79 -6.91
N ARG A 286 -14.72 17.52 -6.68
CA ARG A 286 -15.26 16.38 -7.45
C ARG A 286 -16.77 16.21 -7.25
N GLY A 287 -17.24 16.31 -6.01
CA GLY A 287 -18.67 16.26 -5.67
C GLY A 287 -19.47 17.37 -6.36
N ALA A 288 -18.99 18.61 -6.31
CA ALA A 288 -19.60 19.75 -6.98
C ALA A 288 -19.65 19.57 -8.50
N ASN A 289 -18.57 19.07 -9.11
CA ASN A 289 -18.56 18.78 -10.55
C ASN A 289 -19.54 17.66 -10.93
N SER A 290 -19.66 16.62 -10.11
CA SER A 290 -20.66 15.54 -10.31
C SER A 290 -22.08 16.09 -10.27
N ILE A 291 -22.39 16.92 -9.28
CA ILE A 291 -23.71 17.59 -9.16
C ILE A 291 -23.97 18.48 -10.38
N LYS A 292 -22.99 19.29 -10.80
CA LYS A 292 -23.11 20.14 -11.99
C LYS A 292 -23.43 19.31 -13.24
N GLN A 293 -22.77 18.18 -13.44
CA GLN A 293 -23.02 17.28 -14.57
C GLN A 293 -24.39 16.61 -14.50
N GLN A 294 -24.87 16.25 -13.32
CA GLN A 294 -26.21 15.69 -13.12
C GLN A 294 -27.30 16.75 -13.39
N LEU A 295 -27.11 17.98 -12.92
CA LEU A 295 -28.03 19.09 -13.17
C LEU A 295 -28.10 19.48 -14.64
N SER A 296 -26.96 19.47 -15.36
CA SER A 296 -26.98 19.73 -16.80
C SER A 296 -27.71 18.66 -17.60
N LYS A 297 -27.70 17.39 -17.14
CA LYS A 297 -28.47 16.30 -17.75
C LYS A 297 -29.97 16.43 -17.47
N HIS A 298 -30.35 16.85 -16.26
CA HIS A 298 -31.76 17.08 -15.92
C HIS A 298 -32.38 18.31 -16.58
N ARG A 299 -31.59 19.31 -17.01
CA ARG A 299 -32.09 20.47 -17.76
C ARG A 299 -32.28 20.22 -19.27
N GLN A 300 -31.85 19.07 -19.77
CA GLN A 300 -31.97 18.70 -21.20
C GLN A 300 -33.14 17.73 -21.49
N LEU A 301 -33.92 17.36 -20.45
CA LEU A 301 -35.20 16.65 -20.55
C LEU A 301 -36.33 17.64 -20.26
#